data_AF-A0A8J8G5S0-F1
#
_entry.id   AF-A0A8J8G5S0-F1
#
_cell.length_a   1.000
_cell.length_b   1.000
_cell.length_c   1.000
_cell.angle_alpha   90.00
_cell.angle_beta   90.00
_cell.angle_gamma   90.00
#
_symmetry.space_group_name_H-M   'P 1'
#
loop_
_entity.id
_entity.type
_entity.pdbx_description
1 polymer ?
#
loop_
_entity_poly.entity_id
_entity_poly.type
_entity_poly.pdbx_seq_one_letter_code
_entity_poly.pdbx_strand_id
1 'polypeptide(L)' 'MELKELKENFDKIVIKYKLSEPDKAEKISKFLTSGKKVEAVEFAAAFSMDVVEAENFLGFIMKGIEYKESNIDPHSK' A
#
# COMPACT_ATOMS: atom_id res chain seq x y z
N MET A 1 8.03 -4.11 14.04
CA MET A 1 6.71 -4.68 13.75
C MET A 1 6.90 -5.96 12.98
N GLU A 2 6.33 -7.06 13.45
CA GLU A 2 6.39 -8.34 12.75
C GLU A 2 5.45 -8.34 11.53
N LEU A 3 5.71 -9.22 10.55
CA LEU A 3 4.92 -9.30 9.31
C LEU A 3 3.43 -9.54 9.58
N LYS A 4 3.11 -10.32 10.62
CA LYS A 4 1.74 -10.60 11.04
C LYS A 4 1.00 -9.34 11.49
N GLU A 5 1.64 -8.53 12.33
CA GLU A 5 1.08 -7.27 12.82
C GLU A 5 0.89 -6.25 11.69
N LEU A 6 1.84 -6.20 10.75
CA LEU A 6 1.72 -5.37 9.54
C LEU A 6 0.54 -5.80 8.68
N LYS A 7 0.34 -7.10 8.48
CA LYS A 7 -0.81 -7.64 7.72
C LYS A 7 -2.13 -7.32 8.40
N GLU A 8 -2.22 -7.50 9.72
CA GLU A 8 -3.43 -7.18 10.48
C GLU A 8 -3.78 -5.68 10.40
N ASN A 9 -2.79 -4.80 10.48
CA ASN A 9 -3.01 -3.36 10.32
C ASN A 9 -3.41 -3.00 8.89
N PHE A 10 -2.76 -3.58 7.89
CA PHE A 10 -3.14 -3.42 6.49
C PHE A 10 -4.61 -3.82 6.26
N ASP A 11 -5.03 -4.98 6.76
CA ASP A 11 -6.41 -5.46 6.62
C ASP A 11 -7.42 -4.53 7.27
N LYS A 12 -7.11 -4.04 8.48
CA LYS A 12 -7.94 -3.04 9.17
C LYS A 12 -8.10 -1.77 8.34
N ILE A 13 -7.02 -1.28 7.73
CA ILE A 13 -7.05 -0.08 6.88
C ILE A 13 -7.88 -0.32 5.62
N VAL A 14 -7.69 -1.46 4.95
CA VAL A 14 -8.48 -1.85 3.77
C VAL A 14 -9.98 -1.87 4.08
N ILE A 15 -10.37 -2.45 5.22
CA ILE A 15 -11.77 -2.52 5.65
C ILE A 15 -12.29 -1.13 6.04
N LYS A 16 -11.54 -0.39 6.87
CA LYS A 16 -11.93 0.93 7.41
C LYS A 16 -12.21 1.94 6.30
N TYR A 17 -11.36 1.98 5.29
CA TYR A 17 -11.48 2.93 4.17
C TYR A 17 -12.16 2.33 2.93
N LYS A 18 -12.57 1.05 3.03
CA LYS A 18 -13.18 0.27 1.94
C LYS A 18 -12.33 0.30 0.67
N LEU A 19 -11.02 0.12 0.82
CA LEU A 19 -10.05 0.22 -0.28
C LEU A 19 -10.21 -0.89 -1.33
N SER A 20 -10.97 -1.93 -1.02
CA SER A 20 -11.35 -3.01 -1.94
C SER A 20 -12.55 -2.68 -2.84
N GLU A 21 -13.21 -1.53 -2.65
CA GLU A 21 -14.26 -1.08 -3.58
C GLU A 21 -13.64 -0.86 -4.97
N PRO A 22 -14.32 -1.24 -6.07
CA PRO A 22 -13.72 -1.27 -7.41
C PRO A 22 -13.11 0.07 -7.85
N ASP A 23 -13.76 1.19 -7.53
CA ASP A 23 -13.31 2.55 -7.85
C ASP A 23 -12.03 2.93 -7.09
N LYS A 24 -11.96 2.59 -5.80
CA LYS A 24 -10.79 2.84 -4.96
C LYS A 24 -9.63 1.92 -5.32
N ALA A 25 -9.91 0.64 -5.56
CA ALA A 25 -8.90 -0.32 -5.98
C ALA A 25 -8.24 0.10 -7.31
N GLU A 26 -9.03 0.57 -8.28
CA GLU A 26 -8.50 1.11 -9.53
C GLU A 26 -7.66 2.37 -9.29
N LYS A 27 -8.11 3.28 -8.42
CA LYS A 27 -7.36 4.49 -8.06
C LYS A 27 -6.03 4.16 -7.37
N ILE A 28 -6.02 3.20 -6.45
CA ILE A 28 -4.80 2.71 -5.79
C ILE A 28 -3.83 2.15 -6.82
N SER A 29 -4.32 1.29 -7.73
CA SER A 29 -3.51 0.73 -8.81
C SER A 29 -2.86 1.83 -9.65
N LYS A 30 -3.62 2.84 -10.08
CA LYS A 30 -3.10 4.01 -10.81
C LYS A 30 -2.06 4.80 -10.02
N PHE A 31 -2.29 5.00 -8.72
CA PHE A 31 -1.33 5.68 -7.84
C PHE A 31 0.01 4.93 -7.81
N LEU A 32 -0.03 3.63 -7.54
CA LEU A 32 1.15 2.78 -7.38
C LEU A 32 1.89 2.54 -8.71
N THR A 33 1.20 2.58 -9.85
CA THR A 33 1.78 2.34 -11.18
C THR A 33 2.10 3.62 -11.96
N SER A 34 1.87 4.80 -11.38
CA SER A 34 2.06 6.10 -12.04
C SER A 34 3.52 6.43 -12.41
N GLY A 35 4.48 5.59 -12.02
CA GLY A 35 5.91 5.82 -12.21
C GLY A 35 6.49 6.91 -11.30
N LYS A 36 5.67 7.51 -10.42
CA LYS A 36 6.09 8.44 -9.37
C LYS A 36 6.13 7.73 -8.04
N LYS A 37 7.08 8.14 -7.19
CA LYS A 37 7.10 7.72 -5.79
C LYS A 37 5.84 8.27 -5.11
N VAL A 38 5.02 7.38 -4.56
CA VAL A 38 3.81 7.76 -3.82
C VAL A 38 4.20 8.16 -2.41
N GLU A 39 3.97 9.42 -2.05
CA GLU A 39 4.18 9.90 -0.69
C GLU A 39 2.94 9.67 0.18
N ALA A 40 3.14 9.29 1.44
CA ALA A 40 2.03 8.91 2.33
C ALA A 40 1.03 10.04 2.57
N VAL A 41 1.50 11.29 2.62
CA VAL A 41 0.65 12.48 2.77
C VAL A 41 -0.31 12.65 1.57
N GLU A 42 0.18 12.39 0.36
CA GLU A 42 -0.63 12.50 -0.85
C GLU A 42 -1.67 11.38 -0.92
N PHE A 43 -1.27 10.16 -0.54
CA PHE A 43 -2.18 9.03 -0.46
C PHE A 43 -3.24 9.26 0.62
N ALA A 44 -2.85 9.76 1.78
CA ALA A 44 -3.76 10.12 2.87
C ALA A 44 -4.83 11.11 2.41
N ALA A 45 -4.42 12.18 1.72
CA ALA A 45 -5.33 13.17 1.15
C ALA A 45 -6.25 12.55 0.08
N ALA A 46 -5.71 11.71 -0.81
CA ALA A 46 -6.46 11.12 -1.92
C ALA A 46 -7.57 10.15 -1.49
N PHE A 47 -7.44 9.57 -0.30
CA PHE A 47 -8.37 8.58 0.27
C PHE A 47 -9.03 9.04 1.57
N SER A 48 -8.82 10.30 1.97
CA SER A 48 -9.34 10.86 3.22
C SER A 48 -9.03 9.98 4.44
N MET A 49 -7.79 9.51 4.53
CA MET A 49 -7.29 8.68 5.62
C MET A 49 -6.24 9.40 6.46
N ASP A 50 -5.94 8.85 7.63
CA ASP A 50 -4.87 9.35 8.48
C ASP A 50 -3.49 9.11 7.82
N VAL A 51 -2.56 10.04 8.01
CA VAL A 51 -1.23 9.96 7.40
C VAL A 51 -0.45 8.75 7.92
N VAL A 52 -0.55 8.42 9.21
CA VAL A 52 0.13 7.26 9.80
C VAL A 52 -0.48 5.96 9.27
N GLU A 53 -1.79 5.92 9.05
CA GLU A 53 -2.44 4.76 8.41
C GLU A 53 -2.03 4.63 6.94
N ALA A 54 -1.90 5.73 6.20
CA ALA A 54 -1.36 5.71 4.83
C ALA A 54 0.09 5.21 4.78
N GLU A 55 0.94 5.66 5.70
CA GLU A 55 2.34 5.16 5.84
C GLU A 55 2.37 3.66 6.09
N ASN A 56 1.55 3.17 7.03
CA ASN A 56 1.46 1.74 7.34
C ASN A 56 0.96 0.92 6.14
N PHE A 57 -0.04 1.43 5.41
CA PHE A 57 -0.58 0.78 4.23
C PHE A 57 0.45 0.67 3.11
N LEU A 58 1.09 1.78 2.75
CA LEU A 58 2.13 1.81 1.71
C LEU A 58 3.36 0.99 2.12
N GLY A 59 3.75 1.05 3.39
CA GLY A 59 4.88 0.29 3.93
C GLY A 59 4.68 -1.22 3.80
N PHE A 60 3.45 -1.73 4.00
CA PHE A 60 3.16 -3.14 3.76
C PHE A 60 3.30 -3.53 2.28
N ILE A 61 2.81 -2.67 1.37
CA ILE A 61 2.90 -2.90 -0.09
C ILE A 61 4.37 -2.93 -0.54
N MET A 62 5.17 -1.95 -0.12
CA MET A 62 6.59 -1.87 -0.49
C MET A 62 7.36 -3.09 -0.01
N LYS A 63 7.13 -3.55 1.23
CA LYS A 63 7.72 -4.80 1.73
C LYS A 63 7.33 -6.02 0.90
N GLY A 64 6.08 -6.08 0.43
CA GLY A 64 5.63 -7.14 -0.47
C GLY A 64 6.38 -7.13 -1.82
N ILE A 65 6.62 -5.93 -2.37
CA ILE A 65 7.41 -5.74 -3.60
C ILE A 65 8.86 -6.17 -3.36
N GLU A 66 9.51 -5.67 -2.31
CA GLU A 66 10.88 -6.03 -1.93
C GLU A 66 11.04 -7.55 -1.73
N TYR A 67 10.06 -8.19 -1.08
CA TYR A 67 10.05 -9.64 -0.90
C TYR A 67 9.95 -10.37 -2.25
N LYS A 68 9.06 -9.92 -3.14
CA LYS A 68 8.91 -10.50 -4.48
C LYS A 68 10.21 -10.36 -5.28
N GLU A 69 10.81 -9.18 -5.31
CA GLU A 69 12.08 -8.92 -5.99
C GLU A 69 13.22 -9.77 -5.40
N SER A 70 13.27 -9.93 -4.08
CA SER A 70 14.37 -10.66 -3.44
C SER A 70 14.26 -12.18 -3.52
N ASN A 71 13.04 -12.73 -3.63
CA ASN A 71 12.80 -14.17 -3.45
C ASN A 71 12.11 -14.86 -4.64
N ILE A 72 11.37 -14.13 -5.47
CA ILE A 72 10.54 -14.70 -6.54
C ILE A 72 11.07 -14.28 -7.91
N ASP A 73 11.46 -13.01 -8.07
CA ASP A 73 11.96 -12.46 -9.32
C ASP A 73 13.16 -11.53 -9.12
N PRO A 74 14.37 -12.11 -8.91
CA PRO A 74 15.61 -11.35 -8.69
C PRO A 74 16.12 -10.57 -9.91
N HIS A 75 15.43 -10.61 -11.05
CA HIS A 75 15.88 -9.99 -12.31
C HIS A 75 14.96 -8.87 -12.84
N SER A 76 13.97 -8.42 -12.06
CA SER A 76 13.03 -7.35 -12.46
C SER A 76 13.63 -5.91 -12.49
N LYS A 77 14.95 -5.75 -12.71
CA LYS A 77 15.63 -4.44 -12.81
C LYS A 77 15.97 -4.04 -14.24
#